data_AF-A0A919M450-F1
#
_entry.id   AF-A0A919M450-F1
#
_cell.length_a   1.000
_cell.length_b   1.000
_cell.length_c   1.000
_cell.angle_alpha   90.00
_cell.angle_beta   90.00
_cell.angle_gamma   90.00
#
_symmetry.space_group_name_H-M   'P 1'
#
loop_
_entity.id
_entity.type
_entity.pdbx_description
1 polymer ?
#
loop_
_entity_poly.entity_id
_entity_poly.type
_entity_poly.pdbx_seq_one_letter_code
_entity_poly.pdbx_strand_id
1 'polypeptide(L)'
;MSVGLPVHESAAGALNIYATEPRAFDDDAVALAQTFAGYAAVAMANVHLYDSQAALAHHMQTAMAGRAVIEQAKGIVMGERHCSADEAFQLLVKLSQGTNRKLRDVAQALVDRAAGNG
;
A
#
# COMPACT_ATOMS: atom_id res chain seq x y z
N MET A 1 -9.67 -25.16 -24.37
CA MET A 1 -10.91 -24.78 -23.65
C MET A 1 -10.62 -23.60 -22.74
N SER A 2 -11.57 -22.66 -22.58
CA SER A 2 -11.44 -21.54 -21.64
C SER A 2 -12.69 -21.44 -20.79
N VAL A 3 -12.51 -21.26 -19.47
CA VAL A 3 -13.60 -21.15 -18.50
C VAL A 3 -13.41 -19.87 -17.70
N GLY A 4 -14.44 -19.02 -17.63
CA GLY A 4 -14.38 -17.78 -16.85
C GLY A 4 -14.28 -18.05 -15.35
N LEU A 5 -13.53 -17.21 -14.62
CA LEU A 5 -13.49 -17.22 -13.18
C LEU A 5 -14.57 -16.26 -12.64
N PRO A 6 -15.65 -16.76 -12.01
CA PRO A 6 -16.73 -15.91 -11.54
C PRO A 6 -16.29 -15.14 -10.28
N VAL A 7 -16.00 -13.85 -10.45
CA VAL A 7 -15.74 -12.91 -9.34
C VAL A 7 -16.92 -11.93 -9.27
N HIS A 8 -17.33 -11.55 -8.06
CA HIS A 8 -18.61 -10.91 -7.73
C HIS A 8 -18.96 -9.59 -8.48
N GLU A 9 -18.07 -9.03 -9.30
CA GLU A 9 -18.29 -7.76 -10.01
C GLU A 9 -18.07 -7.80 -11.54
N SER A 10 -17.63 -8.92 -12.09
CA SER A 10 -17.45 -9.29 -13.52
C SER A 10 -16.29 -10.29 -13.54
N ALA A 11 -16.31 -11.27 -14.46
CA ALA A 11 -15.23 -12.25 -14.53
C ALA A 11 -13.87 -11.55 -14.77
N ALA A 12 -13.05 -11.45 -13.72
CA ALA A 12 -11.75 -10.76 -13.77
C ALA A 12 -10.63 -11.66 -14.32
N GLY A 13 -10.93 -12.90 -14.70
CA GLY A 13 -9.95 -13.85 -15.21
C GLY A 13 -10.59 -15.08 -15.86
N ALA A 14 -9.75 -15.91 -16.47
CA ALA A 14 -10.15 -17.16 -17.12
C ALA A 14 -9.11 -18.25 -16.89
N LEU A 15 -9.59 -19.50 -16.78
CA LEU A 15 -8.78 -20.72 -16.75
C LEU A 15 -8.69 -21.28 -18.18
N ASN A 16 -7.47 -21.34 -18.73
CA ASN A 16 -7.20 -21.91 -20.04
C ASN A 16 -6.61 -23.31 -19.92
N ILE A 17 -7.27 -24.28 -20.54
CA ILE A 17 -6.86 -25.69 -20.56
C ILE A 17 -6.58 -26.08 -22.01
N TYR A 18 -5.39 -26.63 -22.24
CA TYR A 18 -4.91 -27.04 -23.56
C TYR A 18 -4.86 -28.57 -23.63
N ALA A 19 -5.16 -29.11 -24.81
CA ALA A 19 -5.05 -30.52 -25.11
C ALA A 19 -4.40 -30.71 -26.47
N THR A 20 -3.67 -31.81 -26.65
CA THR A 20 -2.97 -32.17 -27.88
C THR A 20 -3.83 -32.99 -28.84
N GLU A 21 -4.94 -33.57 -28.36
CA GLU A 21 -5.86 -34.37 -29.15
C GLU A 21 -7.12 -33.60 -29.55
N PRO A 22 -7.66 -33.79 -30.77
CA PRO A 22 -8.95 -33.22 -31.17
C PRO A 22 -10.09 -33.77 -30.31
N ARG A 23 -11.00 -32.88 -29.86
CA ARG A 23 -12.19 -33.23 -29.03
C ARG A 23 -11.86 -33.85 -27.67
N ALA A 24 -10.72 -33.48 -27.08
CA ALA A 24 -10.30 -33.94 -25.75
C ALA A 24 -11.11 -33.40 -24.56
N PHE A 25 -12.12 -32.56 -24.78
CA PHE A 25 -12.96 -31.99 -23.73
C PHE A 25 -14.39 -32.45 -23.94
N ASP A 26 -14.79 -33.45 -23.16
CA ASP A 26 -16.18 -33.87 -23.01
C ASP A 26 -16.88 -33.05 -21.92
N ASP A 27 -18.18 -33.31 -21.73
CA ASP A 27 -19.00 -32.56 -20.78
C ASP A 27 -18.50 -32.73 -19.33
N ASP A 28 -17.94 -33.89 -18.98
CA ASP A 28 -17.35 -34.15 -17.67
C ASP A 28 -16.09 -33.31 -17.44
N ALA A 29 -15.21 -33.23 -18.45
CA ALA A 29 -14.03 -32.37 -18.40
C ALA A 29 -14.40 -30.89 -18.29
N VAL A 30 -15.46 -30.47 -18.99
CA VAL A 30 -16.01 -29.10 -18.88
C VAL A 30 -16.54 -28.84 -17.47
N ALA A 31 -17.33 -29.76 -16.91
CA ALA A 31 -17.90 -29.63 -15.58
C ALA A 31 -16.80 -29.57 -14.51
N LEU A 32 -15.79 -30.42 -14.60
CA LEU A 32 -14.64 -30.41 -13.69
C LEU A 32 -13.87 -29.09 -13.78
N ALA A 33 -13.64 -28.58 -15.00
CA ALA A 33 -12.98 -27.30 -15.20
C ALA A 33 -13.79 -26.12 -14.63
N GLN A 34 -15.12 -26.16 -14.69
CA GLN A 34 -16.00 -25.18 -14.07
C GLN A 34 -15.94 -25.23 -12.53
N THR A 35 -15.94 -26.43 -11.95
CA THR A 35 -15.77 -26.59 -10.49
C THR A 35 -14.42 -26.04 -10.04
N PHE A 36 -13.34 -26.36 -10.76
CA PHE A 36 -12.01 -25.84 -10.45
C PHE A 36 -11.92 -24.33 -10.61
N ALA A 37 -12.53 -23.76 -11.66
CA ALA A 37 -12.66 -22.32 -11.86
C ALA A 37 -13.37 -21.64 -10.68
N GLY A 38 -14.39 -22.27 -10.10
CA GLY A 38 -15.04 -21.77 -8.88
C GLY A 38 -14.09 -21.67 -7.68
N TYR A 39 -13.30 -22.71 -7.41
CA TYR A 39 -12.30 -22.67 -6.33
C TYR A 39 -11.20 -21.63 -6.57
N ALA A 40 -10.70 -21.55 -7.81
CA ALA A 40 -9.70 -20.56 -8.19
C ALA A 40 -10.23 -19.14 -8.03
N ALA A 41 -11.50 -18.88 -8.38
CA ALA A 41 -12.12 -17.58 -8.20
C ALA A 41 -12.23 -17.18 -6.72
N VAL A 42 -12.61 -18.11 -5.83
CA VAL A 42 -12.65 -17.86 -4.37
C VAL A 42 -11.25 -17.57 -3.82
N ALA A 43 -10.24 -18.35 -4.21
CA ALA A 43 -8.86 -18.12 -3.79
C ALA A 43 -8.35 -16.75 -4.26
N MET A 44 -8.61 -16.37 -5.52
CA MET A 44 -8.23 -15.06 -6.06
C MET A 44 -8.94 -13.90 -5.36
N ALA A 45 -10.23 -14.03 -5.07
CA ALA A 45 -10.97 -13.02 -4.33
C ALA A 45 -10.37 -12.79 -2.93
N ASN A 46 -9.97 -13.87 -2.25
CA ASN A 46 -9.32 -13.78 -0.94
C ASN A 46 -7.96 -13.08 -1.00
N VAL A 47 -7.13 -13.37 -2.00
CA VAL A 47 -5.84 -12.67 -2.19
C VAL A 47 -6.06 -11.19 -2.46
N HIS A 48 -7.01 -10.82 -3.32
CA HIS A 48 -7.29 -9.41 -3.63
C HIS A 48 -7.78 -8.61 -2.40
N LEU A 49 -8.64 -9.22 -1.58
CA LEU A 49 -9.08 -8.62 -0.31
C LEU A 49 -7.92 -8.46 0.68
N TYR A 50 -7.01 -9.44 0.74
CA TYR A 50 -5.85 -9.37 1.62
C TYR A 50 -4.84 -8.29 1.17
N ASP A 51 -4.52 -8.24 -0.12
CA ASP A 51 -3.58 -7.26 -0.69
C ASP A 51 -4.11 -5.83 -0.52
N SER A 52 -5.40 -5.61 -0.74
CA SER A 52 -6.01 -4.28 -0.60
C SER A 52 -6.00 -3.80 0.86
N GLN A 53 -6.30 -4.68 1.83
CA GLN A 53 -6.23 -4.35 3.25
C GLN A 53 -4.80 -4.14 3.73
N ALA A 54 -3.86 -4.98 3.33
CA ALA A 54 -2.45 -4.86 3.69
C ALA A 54 -1.84 -3.58 3.10
N ALA A 55 -2.15 -3.26 1.83
CA ALA A 55 -1.71 -2.02 1.19
C ALA A 55 -2.29 -0.78 1.89
N LEU A 56 -3.58 -0.78 2.21
CA LEU A 56 -4.22 0.33 2.93
C LEU A 56 -3.60 0.54 4.32
N ALA A 57 -3.42 -0.55 5.08
CA ALA A 57 -2.77 -0.50 6.39
C ALA A 57 -1.35 0.04 6.30
N HIS A 58 -0.56 -0.42 5.31
CA HIS A 58 0.80 0.06 5.07
C HIS A 58 0.83 1.55 4.68
N HIS A 59 -0.09 2.00 3.82
CA HIS A 59 -0.21 3.42 3.46
C HIS A 59 -0.58 4.30 4.67
N MET A 60 -1.52 3.85 5.50
CA MET A 60 -1.89 4.53 6.74
C MET A 60 -0.70 4.60 7.72
N GLN A 61 -0.02 3.48 7.96
CA GLN A 61 1.17 3.44 8.82
C GLN A 61 2.27 4.39 8.33
N THR A 62 2.54 4.40 7.02
CA THR A 62 3.55 5.28 6.41
C THR A 62 3.17 6.76 6.57
N ALA A 63 1.89 7.10 6.38
CA ALA A 63 1.40 8.46 6.56
C ALA A 63 1.46 8.91 8.04
N MET A 64 1.09 8.02 8.98
CA MET A 64 1.14 8.30 10.42
C MET A 64 2.58 8.46 10.94
N ALA A 65 3.51 7.60 10.48
CA ALA A 65 4.92 7.71 10.85
C ALA A 65 5.53 9.05 10.41
N GLY A 66 5.18 9.53 9.21
CA GLY A 66 5.59 10.85 8.74
C GLY A 66 5.04 12.00 9.58
N ARG A 67 3.78 11.89 10.03
CA ARG A 67 3.15 12.93 10.85
C ARG A 67 3.77 13.00 12.26
N ALA A 68 4.04 11.86 12.90
CA ALA A 68 4.58 11.83 14.25
C ALA A 68 5.94 12.55 14.35
N VAL A 69 6.87 12.27 13.43
CA VAL A 69 8.19 12.90 13.46
C VAL A 69 8.15 14.41 13.18
N ILE A 70 7.23 14.85 12.30
CA ILE A 70 7.04 16.27 12.01
C ILE A 70 6.49 17.00 13.24
N GLU A 71 5.55 16.40 13.97
CA GLU A 71 5.01 16.98 15.20
C GLU A 71 6.08 17.06 16.31
N GLN A 72 6.95 16.05 16.43
CA GLN A 72 8.09 16.09 17.37
C GLN A 72 9.08 17.21 17.02
N ALA A 73 9.48 17.29 15.75
CA ALA A 73 10.37 18.34 15.26
C ALA A 73 9.75 19.74 15.49
N LYS A 74 8.45 19.89 15.24
CA LYS A 74 7.71 21.14 15.51
C LYS A 74 7.77 21.50 16.99
N GLY A 75 7.57 20.54 17.89
CA GLY A 75 7.71 20.73 19.34
C GLY A 75 9.11 21.18 19.77
N ILE A 76 10.16 20.59 19.18
CA ILE A 76 11.55 21.01 19.41
C ILE A 76 11.76 22.46 18.98
N VAL A 77 11.35 22.82 17.75
CA VAL A 77 11.49 24.19 17.24
C VAL A 77 10.70 25.19 18.09
N MET A 78 9.50 24.84 18.53
CA MET A 78 8.69 25.66 19.43
C MET A 78 9.44 25.93 20.74
N GLY A 79 10.06 24.91 21.34
CA GLY A 79 10.84 25.04 22.57
C GLY A 79 12.13 25.87 22.39
N GLU A 80 12.85 25.67 21.30
CA GLU A 80 14.11 26.40 21.04
C GLU A 80 13.89 27.85 20.66
N ARG A 81 12.88 28.13 19.82
CA ARG A 81 12.64 29.45 19.23
C ARG A 81 11.51 30.22 19.88
N HIS A 82 10.84 29.64 20.88
CA HIS A 82 9.72 30.25 21.60
C HIS A 82 8.65 30.79 20.64
N CYS A 83 8.32 29.99 19.63
CA CYS A 83 7.38 30.35 18.56
C CYS A 83 6.14 29.47 18.57
N SER A 84 5.10 29.92 17.87
CA SER A 84 3.87 29.15 17.68
C SER A 84 4.11 27.89 16.84
N ALA A 85 3.17 26.94 16.91
CA ALA A 85 3.22 25.73 16.09
C ALA A 85 3.22 26.05 14.58
N ASP A 86 2.45 27.05 14.15
CA ASP A 86 2.39 27.44 12.74
C ASP A 86 3.72 28.03 12.26
N GLU A 87 4.34 28.90 13.06
CA GLU A 87 5.66 29.44 12.76
C GLU A 87 6.73 28.35 12.69
N ALA A 88 6.72 27.44 13.67
CA ALA A 88 7.62 26.28 13.69
C ALA A 88 7.46 25.40 12.44
N PHE A 89 6.22 25.12 12.03
CA PHE A 89 5.95 24.36 10.81
C PHE A 89 6.44 25.09 9.56
N GLN A 90 6.21 26.40 9.45
CA GLN A 90 6.70 27.20 8.33
C GLN A 90 8.23 27.24 8.27
N LEU A 91 8.92 27.23 9.41
CA LEU A 91 10.38 27.11 9.46
C LEU A 91 10.87 25.76 8.91
N LEU A 92 10.22 24.66 9.30
CA LEU A 92 10.54 23.33 8.77
C LEU A 92 10.30 23.25 7.26
N VAL A 93 9.20 23.85 6.76
CA VAL A 93 8.91 23.94 5.32
C VAL A 93 9.97 24.74 4.58
N LYS A 94 10.35 25.92 5.09
CA LYS A 94 11.42 26.73 4.51
C LYS A 94 12.75 25.98 4.46
N LEU A 95 13.09 25.24 5.52
CA LEU A 95 14.32 24.45 5.57
C LEU A 95 14.29 23.28 4.57
N SER A 96 13.15 22.60 4.46
CA SER A 96 12.92 21.55 3.46
C SER A 96 13.08 22.06 2.03
N GLN A 97 12.48 23.20 1.70
CA GLN A 97 12.60 23.82 0.39
C GLN A 97 14.03 24.29 0.10
N GLY A 98 14.68 24.97 1.06
CA GLY A 98 16.05 25.47 0.92
C GLY A 98 17.10 24.37 0.79
N THR A 99 16.80 23.15 1.25
CA THR A 99 17.69 21.98 1.16
C THR A 99 17.26 20.97 0.09
N ASN A 100 16.14 21.20 -0.60
CA ASN A 100 15.50 20.27 -1.54
C ASN A 100 15.35 18.83 -0.99
N ARG A 101 15.02 18.70 0.30
CA ARG A 101 14.79 17.42 0.99
C ARG A 101 13.33 17.32 1.40
N LYS A 102 12.79 16.09 1.47
CA LYS A 102 11.42 15.88 1.96
C LYS A 102 11.30 16.39 3.40
N LEU A 103 10.18 17.04 3.72
CA LEU A 103 9.91 17.62 5.03
C LEU A 103 10.14 16.63 6.19
N ARG A 104 9.71 15.38 6.00
CA ARG A 104 9.91 14.29 6.96
C ARG A 104 11.40 14.04 7.26
N ASP A 105 12.25 14.08 6.24
CA ASP A 105 13.68 13.78 6.39
C ASP A 105 14.41 14.93 7.11
N VAL A 106 13.94 16.17 6.92
CA VAL A 106 14.40 17.34 7.67
C VAL A 106 13.97 17.26 9.14
N ALA A 107 12.71 16.90 9.38
CA ALA A 107 12.19 16.72 10.73
C ALA A 107 12.93 15.61 11.50
N GLN A 108 13.17 14.46 10.86
CA GLN A 108 13.95 13.36 11.45
C GLN A 108 15.36 13.82 11.83
N ALA A 109 16.07 14.51 10.93
CA ALA A 109 17.42 15.00 11.20
C ALA A 109 17.46 15.99 12.39
N LEU A 110 16.39 16.77 12.59
CA LEU A 110 16.29 17.66 13.75
C LEU A 110 16.06 16.86 15.04
N VAL A 111 15.17 15.87 15.02
CA VAL A 111 14.89 14.99 16.17
C VAL A 111 16.15 14.21 16.57
N ASP A 112 16.89 13.65 15.61
CA ASP A 112 18.14 12.91 15.88
C ASP A 112 19.19 13.80 16.54
N ARG A 113 19.30 15.06 16.08
CA ARG A 113 20.23 16.04 16.63
C ARG A 113 19.86 16.46 18.05
N ALA A 114 18.57 16.65 18.32
CA ALA A 114 18.07 16.96 19.66
C ALA A 114 18.21 15.77 20.64
N ALA A 115 18.14 14.54 20.14
CA ALA A 115 18.36 13.33 20.92
C ALA A 115 19.85 13.04 21.20
N GLY A 116 20.78 13.79 20.59
CA GLY A 116 22.23 13.56 20.73
C GLY A 116 22.76 12.40 19.88
N ASN A 117 22.02 11.97 18.86
CA ASN A 117 22.35 10.86 17.97
C ASN A 117 22.91 11.30 16.60
N GLY A 118 23.36 12.56 16.49
CA GLY A 118 23.75 13.21 15.22
C GLY A 118 25.23 13.45 15.04
#